data_AF-A0A2M7FS26-F1
#
_entry.id   AF-A0A2M7FS26-F1
#
_cell.length_a   1.000
_cell.length_b   1.000
_cell.length_c   1.000
_cell.angle_alpha   90.00
_cell.angle_beta   90.00
_cell.angle_gamma   90.00
#
_symmetry.space_group_name_H-M   'P 1'
#
loop_
_entity.id
_entity.type
_entity.pdbx_description
1 polymer ?
#
loop_
_entity_poly.entity_id
_entity_poly.type
_entity_poly.pdbx_seq_one_letter_code
_entity_poly.pdbx_strand_id
1 'polypeptide(L)' 'MKQTKLTKIGNSKGIIIPSEVIKALALEEGDEVELSYDPTSQVMSIIFPHTKQLKLDVK' A
#
# COMPACT_ATOMS: atom_id res chain seq x y z
N MET A 1 15.62 -0.85 -0.79
CA MET A 1 14.53 -0.35 0.09
C MET A 1 14.43 1.16 -0.07
N LYS A 2 13.27 1.71 -0.46
CA LYS A 2 13.04 3.15 -0.43
C LYS A 2 12.58 3.54 0.98
N GLN A 3 13.30 4.43 1.64
CA GLN A 3 12.85 5.02 2.90
C GLN A 3 11.81 6.09 2.60
N THR A 4 10.68 6.05 3.29
CA THR A 4 9.64 7.09 3.23
C THR A 4 9.49 7.71 4.62
N LYS A 5 8.79 8.84 4.70
CA LYS A 5 8.52 9.52 5.98
C LYS A 5 7.02 9.64 6.16
N LEU A 6 6.57 9.57 7.42
CA LEU A 6 5.23 10.00 7.81
C LEU A 6 5.05 11.47 7.43
N THR A 7 4.00 11.75 6.66
CA THR A 7 3.67 13.11 6.20
C THR A 7 2.31 13.54 6.71
N LYS A 8 2.06 14.85 6.75
CA LYS A 8 0.75 15.42 7.07
C LYS A 8 -0.10 15.46 5.79
N ILE A 9 -1.30 14.89 5.86
CA ILE A 9 -2.30 14.92 4.77
C ILE A 9 -3.57 15.53 5.35
N GLY A 10 -3.85 16.79 5.03
CA GLY A 10 -4.94 17.55 5.66
C GLY A 10 -4.77 17.60 7.19
N ASN A 11 -5.75 17.09 7.93
CA ASN A 11 -5.72 16.99 9.40
C ASN A 11 -5.20 15.64 9.92
N SER A 12 -4.71 14.77 9.02
CA SER A 12 -4.27 13.41 9.34
C SER A 12 -2.78 13.22 9.06
N LYS A 13 -2.26 12.06 9.47
CA LYS A 13 -0.95 11.55 9.07
C LYS A 13 -1.11 10.42 8.05
N GLY A 14 -0.16 10.30 7.14
CA GLY A 14 -0.17 9.22 6.16
C GLY A 14 1.23 8.86 5.68
N ILE A 15 1.29 7.75 4.94
CA ILE A 15 2.47 7.28 4.23
C ILE A 15 2.12 7.30 2.74
N ILE A 16 3.02 7.82 1.92
CA ILE A 16 2.85 7.82 0.47
C ILE A 16 3.38 6.50 -0.07
N ILE A 17 2.50 5.72 -0.70
CA ILE A 17 2.86 4.47 -1.37
C ILE A 17 3.48 4.80 -2.74
N PRO A 18 4.65 4.24 -3.08
CA PRO A 18 5.26 4.45 -4.39
C PRO A 18 4.34 4.02 -5.54
N SER A 19 4.33 4.79 -6.63
CA SER A 19 3.48 4.54 -7.81
C SER A 19 3.75 3.18 -8.47
N GLU A 20 4.97 2.64 -8.35
CA GLU A 20 5.32 1.29 -8.81
C GLU A 20 4.52 0.20 -8.10
N VAL A 21 4.25 0.36 -6.79
CA VAL A 21 3.45 -0.59 -5.99
C VAL A 21 1.97 -0.48 -6.37
N ILE A 22 1.45 0.74 -6.48
CA ILE A 22 0.06 1.00 -6.89
C ILE A 22 -0.25 0.33 -8.24
N LYS A 23 0.64 0.51 -9.22
CA LYS A 23 0.49 -0.08 -10.55
C LYS A 23 0.61 -1.60 -10.52
N ALA A 24 1.60 -2.15 -9.81
CA ALA A 24 1.83 -3.59 -9.75
C ALA A 24 0.66 -4.36 -9.13
N LEU A 25 -0.02 -3.74 -8.16
CA LEU A 25 -1.17 -4.32 -7.46
C LEU A 25 -2.52 -3.87 -8.03
N ALA A 26 -2.51 -3.04 -9.09
CA ALA A 26 -3.69 -2.44 -9.72
C ALA A 26 -4.66 -1.80 -8.71
N LEU A 27 -4.09 -1.06 -7.75
CA LEU A 27 -4.85 -0.41 -6.68
C LEU A 27 -5.50 0.87 -7.17
N GLU A 28 -6.73 1.10 -6.74
CA GLU A 28 -7.53 2.27 -7.03
C GLU A 28 -7.93 3.00 -5.74
N GLU A 29 -8.31 4.28 -5.88
CA GLU A 29 -8.87 5.02 -4.75
C GLU A 29 -10.19 4.37 -4.32
N GLY A 30 -10.33 4.13 -3.01
CA GLY A 30 -11.49 3.46 -2.43
C GLY A 30 -11.33 1.96 -2.23
N ASP A 31 -10.23 1.35 -2.71
CA ASP A 31 -9.92 -0.04 -2.39
C ASP A 31 -9.71 -0.24 -0.90
N GLU A 32 -10.26 -1.33 -0.37
CA GLU A 32 -10.12 -1.71 1.03
C GLU A 32 -8.70 -2.22 1.32
N VAL A 33 -8.20 -1.88 2.51
CA VAL A 33 -6.88 -2.29 2.99
C VAL A 33 -6.96 -2.71 4.45
N GLU A 34 -6.16 -3.71 4.81
CA GLU A 34 -6.01 -4.14 6.20
C GLU A 34 -4.65 -3.69 6.72
N LEU A 35 -4.64 -3.13 7.93
CA LEU A 35 -3.43 -2.72 8.64
C LEU A 35 -3.20 -3.65 9.82
N SER A 36 -1.99 -4.21 9.92
CA SER A 36 -1.57 -5.01 11.05
C SER A 36 -0.28 -4.46 11.64
N TYR A 37 -0.20 -4.40 12.97
CA TYR A 37 0.98 -3.96 13.69
C TYR A 37 1.44 -5.08 14.63
N ASP A 38 2.67 -5.56 14.44
CA ASP A 38 3.31 -6.46 15.39
C ASP A 38 4.14 -5.65 16.39
N PRO A 39 3.75 -5.60 17.68
CA PRO A 39 4.47 -4.83 18.69
C PRO A 39 5.85 -5.39 19.02
N THR A 40 6.12 -6.66 18.69
CA THR A 40 7.39 -7.31 19.01
C THR A 40 8.46 -6.93 18.00
N SER A 41 8.13 -7.01 16.70
CA SER A 41 9.04 -6.63 15.61
C SER A 41 8.99 -5.14 15.24
N GLN A 42 8.01 -4.40 15.76
CA GLN A 42 7.70 -3.01 15.39
C GLN A 42 7.43 -2.83 13.88
N VAL A 43 6.90 -3.89 13.25
CA VAL A 43 6.56 -3.88 11.83
C VAL A 43 5.07 -3.58 11.67
N MET A 44 4.76 -2.53 10.90
CA MET A 44 3.42 -2.30 10.39
C MET A 44 3.32 -2.87 8.97
N SER A 45 2.38 -3.77 8.76
CA SER A 45 2.09 -4.41 7.48
C SER A 45 0.79 -3.86 6.90
N ILE A 46 0.76 -3.68 5.59
CA ILE A 46 -0.44 -3.32 4.82
C ILE A 46 -0.75 -4.50 3.91
N ILE A 47 -1.98 -5.01 4.00
CA ILE A 47 -2.47 -6.11 3.19
C ILE A 47 -3.58 -5.57 2.29
N PHE A 48 -3.52 -5.92 1.00
CA PHE A 48 -4.51 -5.57 0.00
C PHE A 48 -5.32 -6.83 -0.32
N PRO A 49 -6.49 -7.06 0.30
CA PRO A 49 -7.24 -8.32 0.17
C PRO A 49 -7.85 -8.50 -1.24
N HIS A 50 -8.09 -7.40 -1.95
CA HIS A 50 -8.74 -7.39 -3.25
C HIS A 50 -7.82 -6.80 -4.32
N THR A 51 -6.74 -7.51 -4.66
CA THR A 51 -5.91 -7.13 -5.80
C THR A 51 -6.55 -7.57 -7.09
N LYS A 52 -6.77 -6.64 -8.03
CA LYS A 52 -7.15 -6.98 -9.40
C LYS A 52 -5.92 -7.57 -10.08
N GLN A 53 -5.92 -8.88 -10.34
CA GLN A 53 -4.83 -9.49 -11.11
C GLN A 53 -4.82 -8.85 -12.50
N LEU A 54 -3.72 -8.15 -12.82
CA LEU A 54 -3.50 -7.62 -14.16
C LEU A 54 -3.54 -8.79 -15.16
N LYS A 55 -4.27 -8.62 -16.25
CA LYS A 55 -4.31 -9.61 -17.32
C LYS A 55 -2.87 -9.84 -17.81
N LEU A 56 -2.44 -11.09 -17.82
CA LEU A 56 -1.18 -11.49 -18.44
C LEU A 56 -1.29 -11.18 -19.93
N ASP A 57 -0.52 -10.19 -20.39
CA ASP A 57 -0.39 -9.87 -21.81
C ASP A 57 0.57 -10.92 -22.40
N VAL A 58 0.01 -12.07 -22.80
CA VAL A 58 0.76 -13.13 -23.48
C VAL A 58 0.92 -12.71 -24.93
N LYS A 59 2.09 -12.19 -25.29
CA LYS A 59 2.50 -12.00 -26.68
C LYS A 59 2.90 -13.33 -27.32
#